data_AF-A0A351XJT0-F1
#
_entry.id   AF-A0A351XJT0-F1
#
_cell.length_a   1.000
_cell.length_b   1.000
_cell.length_c   1.000
_cell.angle_alpha   90.00
_cell.angle_beta   90.00
_cell.angle_gamma   90.00
#
_symmetry.space_group_name_H-M   'P 1'
#
loop_
_entity.id
_entity.type
_entity.pdbx_description
1 polymer ?
#
loop_
_entity_poly.entity_id
_entity_poly.type
_entity_poly.pdbx_seq_one_letter_code
_entity_poly.pdbx_strand_id
1 'polypeptide(L)'
;LKPDFISVTYGAGGGTSRHTVDIAKDIKDAYGVSSMAHLTCVSSTRETVKKQIMDMKAAGIENILALRGDIPDETEFPLPGQFHYAAELVNEIKHIAPDMCIGGA
;
A
#
# COMPACT_ATOMS: atom_id res chain seq x y z
N LEU A 1 21.40 -5.62 -13.54
CA LEU A 1 19.99 -5.55 -14.00
C LEU A 1 19.56 -4.08 -13.91
N LYS A 2 18.71 -3.57 -14.82
CA LYS A 2 18.18 -2.20 -14.80
C LYS A 2 16.65 -2.27 -14.69
N PRO A 3 16.10 -2.57 -13.51
CA PRO A 3 14.65 -2.71 -13.35
C PRO A 3 13.96 -1.36 -13.51
N ASP A 4 12.76 -1.36 -14.08
CA ASP A 4 11.92 -0.17 -14.16
C ASP A 4 11.38 0.24 -12.78
N PHE A 5 11.10 -0.75 -11.92
CA PHE A 5 10.69 -0.55 -10.53
C PHE A 5 11.00 -1.77 -9.66
N ILE A 6 10.95 -1.57 -8.34
CA ILE A 6 10.98 -2.64 -7.33
C ILE A 6 9.74 -2.52 -6.45
N SER A 7 8.98 -3.61 -6.32
CA SER A 7 7.81 -3.65 -5.45
C SER A 7 8.18 -4.08 -4.03
N VAL A 8 7.57 -3.45 -3.02
CA VAL A 8 7.77 -3.76 -1.61
C VAL A 8 6.46 -4.30 -1.04
N THR A 9 6.51 -5.54 -0.56
CA THR A 9 5.34 -6.22 0.00
C THR A 9 4.87 -5.58 1.30
N TYR A 10 3.55 -5.56 1.48
CA TYR A 10 2.89 -5.07 2.67
C TYR A 10 2.39 -6.26 3.47
N GLY A 11 2.74 -6.34 4.75
CA GLY A 11 2.32 -7.44 5.60
C GLY A 11 0.80 -7.41 5.84
N ALA A 12 0.11 -8.53 5.61
CA ALA A 12 -1.35 -8.67 5.75
C ALA A 12 -1.90 -8.29 7.14
N GLY A 13 -1.04 -8.22 8.18
CA GLY A 13 -1.41 -7.79 9.53
C GLY A 13 -1.13 -6.32 9.85
N GLY A 14 -0.65 -5.50 8.90
CA GLY A 14 -0.39 -4.06 9.09
C GLY A 14 0.79 -3.70 10.03
N GLY A 15 1.27 -4.63 10.85
CA GLY A 15 2.37 -4.42 11.80
C GLY A 15 3.72 -4.06 11.15
N THR A 16 3.95 -4.50 9.91
CA THR A 16 5.18 -4.20 9.14
C THR A 16 5.01 -3.03 8.16
N SER A 17 3.89 -2.32 8.24
CA SER A 17 3.57 -1.19 7.34
C SER A 17 4.64 -0.10 7.34
N ARG A 18 5.16 0.26 8.52
CA ARG A 18 6.27 1.22 8.65
C ARG A 18 7.51 0.75 7.88
N HIS A 19 7.88 -0.53 8.00
CA HIS A 19 9.00 -1.08 7.25
C HIS A 19 8.78 -1.03 5.75
N THR A 20 7.54 -1.16 5.27
CA THR A 20 7.22 -1.05 3.84
C THR A 20 7.58 0.33 3.30
N VAL A 21 7.19 1.39 4.02
CA VAL A 21 7.51 2.78 3.64
C VAL A 21 9.01 3.04 3.70
N ASP A 22 9.66 2.63 4.78
CA ASP A 22 11.11 2.84 4.96
C ASP A 22 11.92 2.12 3.86
N ILE A 23 11.61 0.85 3.58
CA ILE A 23 12.28 0.08 2.52
C ILE A 23 12.02 0.70 1.14
N ALA A 24 10.78 1.10 0.84
CA ALA A 24 10.44 1.71 -0.44
C ALA A 24 11.15 3.06 -0.65
N LYS A 25 11.31 3.84 0.43
CA LYS A 25 12.08 5.08 0.43
C LYS A 25 13.57 4.81 0.21
N ASP A 26 14.15 3.88 0.96
CA ASP A 26 15.57 3.53 0.84
C ASP A 26 15.92 3.00 -0.55
N ILE A 27 15.00 2.27 -1.21
CA ILE A 27 15.18 1.83 -2.59
C ILE A 27 15.39 3.03 -3.54
N LYS A 28 14.53 4.05 -3.40
CA LYS A 28 14.60 5.27 -4.21
C LYS A 28 15.84 6.08 -3.88
N ASP A 29 16.10 6.31 -2.60
CA ASP A 29 17.19 7.18 -2.11
C ASP A 29 18.57 6.58 -2.37
N ALA A 30 18.76 5.29 -2.12
CA ALA A 30 20.07 4.64 -2.20
C ALA A 30 20.41 4.14 -3.61
N TYR A 31 19.41 3.74 -4.40
CA TYR A 31 19.65 3.10 -5.70
C TYR A 31 19.07 3.86 -6.89
N GLY A 32 18.28 4.92 -6.68
CA GLY A 32 17.67 5.71 -7.76
C GLY A 32 16.66 4.93 -8.58
N VAL A 33 16.10 3.85 -8.03
CA VAL A 33 15.09 3.00 -8.68
C VAL A 33 13.72 3.33 -8.11
N SER A 34 12.72 3.45 -8.99
CA SER A 34 11.33 3.67 -8.57
C SER A 34 10.83 2.52 -7.70
N SER A 35 10.17 2.86 -6.59
CA SER A 35 9.55 1.87 -5.71
C SER A 35 8.03 1.85 -5.88
N MET A 36 7.43 0.67 -5.68
CA MET A 36 5.99 0.45 -5.65
C MET A 36 5.60 -0.20 -4.33
N ALA A 37 4.92 0.54 -3.46
CA ALA A 37 4.50 0.02 -2.17
C ALA A 37 3.18 -0.75 -2.31
N HIS A 38 3.10 -1.95 -1.76
CA HIS A 38 1.82 -2.66 -1.66
C HIS A 38 0.94 -1.99 -0.60
N LEU A 39 -0.38 -2.09 -0.75
CA LEU A 39 -1.35 -1.69 0.25
C LEU A 39 -2.56 -2.64 0.18
N THR A 40 -2.95 -3.22 1.32
CA THR A 40 -3.98 -4.28 1.39
C THR A 40 -5.23 -3.85 2.15
N CYS A 41 -6.39 -4.38 1.75
CA CYS A 41 -7.66 -4.18 2.46
C CYS A 41 -7.71 -4.90 3.83
N VAL A 42 -7.15 -6.12 3.91
CA VAL A 42 -7.22 -7.01 5.10
C VAL A 42 -6.60 -6.40 6.36
N SER A 43 -5.59 -5.56 6.19
CA SER A 43 -4.74 -5.07 7.29
C SER A 43 -5.18 -3.75 7.91
N SER A 44 -6.22 -3.07 7.38
CA SER A 44 -6.35 -1.63 7.62
C SER A 44 -7.79 -1.12 7.54
N THR A 45 -8.19 -0.37 8.57
CA THR A 45 -9.37 0.49 8.49
C THR A 45 -9.13 1.64 7.50
N ARG A 46 -10.20 2.34 7.09
CA ARG A 46 -10.12 3.56 6.28
C ARG A 46 -9.14 4.59 6.85
N GLU A 47 -9.14 4.81 8.17
CA GLU A 47 -8.23 5.75 8.84
C GLU A 47 -6.77 5.32 8.73
N THR A 48 -6.52 4.02 8.87
CA THR A 48 -5.17 3.45 8.74
C THR A 48 -4.69 3.56 7.30
N VAL A 49 -5.52 3.22 6.32
CA VAL A 49 -5.23 3.40 4.88
C VAL A 49 -4.89 4.85 4.58
N LYS A 50 -5.71 5.80 5.04
CA LYS A 50 -5.45 7.23 4.86
C LYS A 50 -4.10 7.64 5.43
N LYS A 51 -3.76 7.19 6.64
CA LYS A 51 -2.46 7.47 7.24
C LYS A 51 -1.31 6.91 6.39
N GLN A 52 -1.42 5.67 5.95
CA GLN A 52 -0.39 5.02 5.13
C GLN A 52 -0.17 5.74 3.80
N ILE A 53 -1.23 6.17 3.13
CA ILE A 53 -1.14 6.96 1.90
C ILE A 53 -0.38 8.27 2.17
N MET A 54 -0.69 8.96 3.27
CA MET A 54 0.00 10.20 3.64
C MET A 54 1.48 9.96 3.99
N ASP A 55 1.79 8.89 4.71
CA ASP A 55 3.17 8.49 5.04
C ASP A 55 3.98 8.16 3.78
N MET A 56 3.38 7.43 2.83
CA MET A 56 3.99 7.13 1.52
C MET A 56 4.25 8.40 0.71
N LYS A 57 3.29 9.33 0.66
CA LYS A 57 3.47 10.63 -0.01
C LYS A 57 4.56 11.46 0.63
N ALA A 58 4.61 11.52 1.96
CA ALA A 58 5.65 12.25 2.68
C ALA A 58 7.05 11.65 2.45
N ALA A 59 7.13 10.33 2.21
CA ALA A 59 8.34 9.62 1.84
C ALA A 59 8.71 9.77 0.35
N GLY A 60 7.90 10.48 -0.46
CA GLY A 60 8.13 10.65 -1.89
C GLY A 60 7.87 9.40 -2.72
N ILE A 61 7.08 8.45 -2.21
CA ILE A 61 6.63 7.27 -2.95
C ILE A 61 5.44 7.67 -3.83
N GLU A 62 5.50 7.32 -5.10
CA GLU A 62 4.54 7.77 -6.13
C GLU A 62 3.68 6.62 -6.68
N ASN A 63 4.03 5.37 -6.37
CA ASN A 63 3.38 4.18 -6.93
C ASN A 63 2.85 3.27 -5.80
N ILE A 64 1.57 2.91 -5.88
CA ILE A 64 0.92 1.94 -4.99
C ILE A 64 0.42 0.74 -5.79
N LEU A 65 0.62 -0.47 -5.26
CA LEU A 65 -0.10 -1.67 -5.69
C LEU A 65 -1.25 -1.94 -4.71
N ALA A 66 -2.48 -1.63 -5.13
CA ALA A 66 -3.68 -1.83 -4.33
C ALA A 66 -4.14 -3.29 -4.44
N LEU A 67 -4.28 -3.95 -3.30
CA LEU A 67 -4.60 -5.37 -3.21
C LEU A 67 -5.75 -5.58 -2.23
N ARG A 68 -6.54 -6.64 -2.43
CA ARG A 68 -7.41 -7.11 -1.33
C ARG A 68 -6.55 -7.62 -0.16
N GLY A 69 -5.54 -8.42 -0.51
CA GLY A 69 -4.73 -9.16 0.46
C GLY A 69 -5.29 -10.56 0.72
N ASP A 70 -4.48 -11.36 1.40
CA ASP A 70 -4.81 -12.71 1.81
C ASP A 70 -5.66 -12.66 3.08
N ILE A 71 -6.82 -13.32 3.04
CA ILE A 71 -7.72 -13.42 4.19
C ILE A 71 -7.16 -14.56 5.07
N PRO A 72 -6.74 -14.29 6.33
CA PRO A 72 -6.26 -15.35 7.20
C PRO A 72 -7.40 -16.31 7.53
N ASP A 73 -7.08 -17.60 7.62
CA ASP A 73 -8.04 -18.61 8.05
C ASP A 73 -8.60 -18.24 9.43
N GLU A 74 -9.90 -18.50 9.64
CA GLU A 74 -10.65 -18.23 10.88
C GLU A 74 -10.88 -16.74 11.23
N THR A 75 -10.65 -15.81 10.31
CA THR A 75 -10.93 -14.38 10.55
C THR A 75 -12.22 -13.93 9.85
N GLU A 76 -13.13 -13.27 10.57
CA GLU A 76 -14.23 -12.53 9.92
C GLU A 76 -13.64 -11.38 9.09
N PHE A 77 -13.88 -11.41 7.79
CA PHE A 77 -13.43 -10.37 6.87
C PHE A 77 -14.54 -10.02 5.85
N PRO A 78 -14.76 -8.73 5.58
CA PRO A 78 -14.14 -7.58 6.25
C PRO A 78 -14.75 -7.27 7.61
N LEU A 79 -13.91 -6.74 8.50
CA LEU A 79 -14.37 -6.15 9.75
C LEU A 79 -15.01 -4.77 9.49
N PRO A 80 -15.86 -4.26 10.40
CA PRO A 80 -16.43 -2.93 10.28
C PRO A 80 -15.35 -1.85 10.04
N GLY A 81 -15.53 -1.05 8.98
CA GLY A 81 -14.58 0.00 8.60
C GLY A 81 -13.42 -0.44 7.70
N GLN A 82 -13.36 -1.72 7.29
CA GLN A 82 -12.43 -2.21 6.28
C GLN A 82 -13.04 -2.20 4.87
N PHE A 83 -12.17 -2.34 3.88
CA PHE A 83 -12.54 -2.50 2.48
C PHE A 83 -12.81 -3.98 2.18
N HIS A 84 -13.81 -4.27 1.35
CA HIS A 84 -14.15 -5.61 0.88
C HIS A 84 -13.29 -6.02 -0.31
N TYR A 85 -13.03 -5.06 -1.20
CA TYR A 85 -12.36 -5.31 -2.48
C TYR A 85 -11.26 -4.29 -2.76
N ALA A 86 -10.23 -4.73 -3.50
CA ALA A 86 -9.15 -3.86 -3.97
C ALA A 86 -9.68 -2.63 -4.72
N ALA A 87 -10.78 -2.77 -5.47
CA ALA A 87 -11.41 -1.67 -6.20
C ALA A 87 -11.88 -0.52 -5.27
N GLU A 88 -12.35 -0.84 -4.06
CA GLU A 88 -12.73 0.20 -3.09
C GLU A 88 -11.51 0.94 -2.55
N LEU A 89 -10.41 0.21 -2.33
CA LEU A 89 -9.13 0.79 -1.95
C LEU A 89 -8.57 1.68 -3.06
N VAL A 90 -8.65 1.27 -4.33
CA VAL A 90 -8.26 2.10 -5.48
C VAL A 90 -9.05 3.41 -5.50
N ASN A 91 -10.36 3.36 -5.27
CA ASN A 91 -11.20 4.55 -5.22
C ASN A 91 -10.80 5.48 -4.07
N GLU A 92 -10.49 4.92 -2.90
CA GLU A 92 -10.02 5.69 -1.75
C GLU A 92 -8.68 6.38 -2.04
N ILE A 93 -7.71 5.64 -2.60
CA ILE A 93 -6.40 6.21 -2.97
C ILE A 93 -6.58 7.35 -3.95
N LYS A 94 -7.38 7.18 -5.01
CA LYS A 94 -7.65 8.27 -5.98
C LYS A 94 -8.32 9.48 -5.35
N HIS A 95 -9.16 9.29 -4.34
CA HIS A 95 -9.82 10.40 -3.64
C HIS A 95 -8.83 11.20 -2.78
N ILE A 96 -7.93 10.52 -2.08
CA ILE A 96 -6.96 11.13 -1.17
C ILE A 96 -5.74 11.70 -1.91
N ALA A 97 -5.28 10.98 -2.93
CA ALA A 97 -4.02 11.17 -3.62
C ALA A 97 -4.17 10.95 -5.13
N PRO A 98 -4.86 11.86 -5.85
CA PRO A 98 -5.15 11.70 -7.27
C PRO A 98 -3.91 11.69 -8.18
N ASP A 99 -2.78 12.15 -7.65
CA ASP A 99 -1.46 12.21 -8.27
C ASP A 99 -0.69 10.89 -8.24
N MET A 100 -1.11 9.90 -7.45
CA MET A 100 -0.42 8.63 -7.34
C MET A 100 -0.74 7.69 -8.50
N CYS A 101 0.28 6.93 -8.93
CA CYS A 101 0.11 5.82 -9.86
C CYS A 101 -0.39 4.58 -9.09
N ILE A 102 -1.40 3.90 -9.62
CA ILE A 102 -2.06 2.79 -8.94
C ILE A 102 -2.09 1.56 -9.84
N GLY A 103 -1.42 0.49 -9.43
CA GLY A 103 -1.63 -0.86 -9.93
C GLY A 103 -2.68 -1.58 -9.08
N GLY A 104 -3.29 -2.64 -9.62
CA GLY A 104 -4.23 -3.48 -8.87
C GLY A 104 -4.18 -4.95 -9.26
N ALA A 105 -4.57 -5.82 -8.34
CA ALA A 105 -4.80 -7.24 -8.55
C ALA A 105 -6.02 -7.74 -7.77
#